data_AF-F8Q1F9-F1
#
_entry.id   AF-F8Q1F9-F1
#
_cell.length_a   1.000
_cell.length_b   1.000
_cell.length_c   1.000
_cell.angle_alpha   90.00
_cell.angle_beta   90.00
_cell.angle_gamma   90.00
#
_symmetry.space_group_name_H-M   'P 1'
#
loop_
_entity.id
_entity.type
_entity.pdbx_description
1 polymer ?
#
loop_
_entity_poly.entity_id
_entity_poly.type
_entity_poly.pdbx_seq_one_letter_code
_entity_poly.pdbx_strand_id
1 'polypeptide(L)'
;MAAHSTALKSVDVVNNLGSDKRYNTYSAIMRRHGEWRNIDFNRALTKDIFSNDLLVKWNTIVNHNVPMHLETLTLKLSENFDNTLKKICNRAPKSIHSQITKSSDLIQNTIKPSLNTAHRGYLTSLSTAQRDFSSAVRSQFQAELEDHYDKVSKEHGSGMFGRMKVQNMQRRK
;
A
#
# COMPACT_ATOMS: atom_id res chain seq x y z
N MET A 1 -9.14 9.32 17.15
CA MET A 1 -10.27 9.87 16.37
C MET A 1 -10.62 9.03 15.12
N ALA A 2 -9.65 8.55 14.33
CA ALA A 2 -9.91 7.74 13.14
C ALA A 2 -10.69 6.44 13.43
N ALA A 3 -10.29 5.63 14.42
CA ALA A 3 -10.93 4.35 14.72
C ALA A 3 -12.43 4.46 15.07
N HIS A 4 -12.82 5.52 15.78
CA HIS A 4 -14.22 5.77 16.14
C HIS A 4 -15.05 6.20 14.92
N SER A 5 -14.48 7.05 14.05
CA SER A 5 -15.10 7.41 12.78
C SER A 5 -15.24 6.22 11.83
N THR A 6 -14.24 5.33 11.78
CA THR A 6 -14.29 4.10 10.99
C THR A 6 -15.36 3.16 11.51
N ALA A 7 -15.44 2.94 12.84
CA ALA A 7 -16.47 2.11 13.44
C ALA A 7 -17.89 2.61 13.16
N LEU A 8 -18.12 3.92 13.17
CA LEU A 8 -19.42 4.53 12.81
C LEU A 8 -19.77 4.29 11.34
N LYS A 9 -18.81 4.44 10.42
CA LYS A 9 -19.05 4.17 8.99
C LYS A 9 -19.19 2.69 8.66
N SER A 10 -18.47 1.80 9.36
CA SER A 10 -18.67 0.35 9.22
C SER A 10 -20.11 -0.05 9.54
N VAL A 11 -20.76 0.64 10.48
CA VAL A 11 -22.19 0.46 10.78
C VAL A 11 -23.06 0.88 9.59
N ASP A 12 -22.73 1.97 8.91
CA ASP A 12 -23.45 2.42 7.71
C ASP A 12 -23.28 1.45 6.54
N VAL A 13 -22.07 0.91 6.33
CA VAL A 13 -21.82 -0.13 5.31
C VAL A 13 -22.66 -1.38 5.58
N VAL A 14 -22.76 -1.82 6.84
CA VAL A 14 -23.61 -2.95 7.26
C VAL A 14 -25.10 -2.64 7.06
N ASN A 15 -25.54 -1.43 7.43
CA ASN A 15 -26.93 -1.00 7.30
C ASN A 15 -27.38 -0.94 5.83
N ASN A 16 -26.52 -0.41 4.96
CA ASN A 16 -26.79 -0.31 3.53
C ASN A 16 -26.80 -1.67 2.83
N LEU A 17 -26.02 -2.64 3.34
CA LEU A 17 -26.05 -4.02 2.82
C LEU A 17 -27.43 -4.66 2.96
N GLY A 18 -28.17 -4.34 4.02
CA GLY A 18 -29.50 -4.89 4.26
C GLY A 18 -30.67 -4.07 3.72
N SER A 19 -30.47 -2.80 3.38
CA SER A 19 -31.47 -1.98 2.67
C SER A 19 -31.43 -2.21 1.16
N ASP A 20 -30.23 -2.35 0.58
CA ASP A 20 -30.04 -2.31 -0.88
C ASP A 20 -29.93 -3.70 -1.52
N LYS A 21 -29.63 -4.75 -0.74
CA LYS A 21 -29.43 -6.11 -1.26
C LYS A 21 -30.50 -7.06 -0.74
N ARG A 22 -31.06 -7.88 -1.63
CA ARG A 22 -31.96 -8.98 -1.25
C ARG A 22 -31.24 -9.90 -0.25
N TYR A 23 -31.96 -10.43 0.73
CA TYR A 23 -31.44 -11.33 1.77
C TYR A 23 -30.50 -12.43 1.24
N ASN A 24 -30.82 -12.99 0.07
CA ASN A 24 -30.00 -14.03 -0.58
C ASN A 24 -28.59 -13.54 -0.95
N THR A 25 -28.45 -12.27 -1.36
CA THR A 25 -27.15 -11.65 -1.64
C THR A 25 -26.36 -11.41 -0.35
N TYR A 26 -27.02 -10.91 0.69
CA TYR A 26 -26.42 -10.74 2.01
C TYR A 26 -25.91 -12.08 2.58
N SER A 27 -26.76 -13.12 2.56
CA SER A 27 -26.40 -14.47 3.02
C SER A 27 -25.26 -15.08 2.19
N ALA A 28 -25.25 -14.86 0.87
CA ALA A 28 -24.19 -15.32 0.00
C ALA A 28 -22.84 -14.61 0.27
N ILE A 29 -22.84 -13.32 0.61
CA ILE A 29 -21.65 -12.58 1.04
C ILE A 29 -21.08 -13.16 2.33
N MET A 30 -21.94 -13.41 3.32
CA MET A 30 -21.51 -13.95 4.62
C MET A 30 -20.98 -15.38 4.52
N ARG A 31 -21.60 -16.25 3.69
CA ARG A 31 -21.11 -17.62 3.42
C ARG A 31 -19.76 -17.69 2.72
N ARG A 32 -19.34 -16.59 2.08
CA ARG A 32 -18.07 -16.48 1.37
C ARG A 32 -17.14 -15.50 2.08
N HIS A 33 -17.29 -15.37 3.40
CA HIS A 33 -16.43 -14.58 4.27
C HIS A 33 -16.20 -13.14 3.79
N GLY A 34 -17.27 -12.52 3.27
CA GLY A 34 -17.27 -11.12 2.84
C GLY A 34 -17.08 -10.90 1.33
N GLU A 35 -16.83 -11.92 0.52
CA GLU A 35 -16.62 -11.77 -0.93
C GLU A 35 -17.71 -12.47 -1.77
N TRP A 36 -18.49 -11.72 -2.55
CA TRP A 36 -19.45 -12.31 -3.50
C TRP A 36 -19.58 -11.52 -4.80
N ARG A 37 -19.24 -12.17 -5.92
CA ARG A 37 -19.23 -11.56 -7.27
C ARG A 37 -18.39 -10.30 -7.30
N ASN A 38 -19.00 -9.14 -7.53
CA ASN A 38 -18.35 -7.84 -7.55
C ASN A 38 -18.43 -7.08 -6.21
N ILE A 39 -18.94 -7.74 -5.16
CA ILE A 39 -19.06 -7.17 -3.81
C ILE A 39 -17.95 -7.73 -2.93
N ASP A 40 -17.07 -6.85 -2.45
CA ASP A 40 -16.06 -7.15 -1.43
C ASP A 40 -16.36 -6.30 -0.19
N PHE A 41 -16.97 -6.96 0.80
CA PHE A 41 -17.37 -6.36 2.06
C PHE A 41 -16.15 -6.06 2.95
N ASN A 42 -15.12 -6.91 2.93
CA ASN A 42 -13.87 -6.68 3.66
C ASN A 42 -13.17 -5.41 3.15
N ARG A 43 -13.15 -5.19 1.83
CA ARG A 43 -12.65 -3.96 1.22
C ARG A 43 -13.49 -2.75 1.61
N ALA A 44 -14.82 -2.87 1.63
CA ALA A 44 -15.69 -1.77 2.04
C ALA A 44 -15.48 -1.37 3.51
N LEU A 45 -15.27 -2.35 4.40
CA LEU A 45 -15.00 -2.13 5.82
C LEU A 45 -13.62 -1.51 6.08
N THR A 46 -12.61 -1.90 5.29
CA THR A 46 -11.22 -1.45 5.48
C THR A 46 -10.86 -0.19 4.71
N LYS A 47 -11.68 0.22 3.73
CA LYS A 47 -11.45 1.36 2.84
C LYS A 47 -11.10 2.65 3.59
N ASP A 48 -11.73 2.89 4.73
CA ASP A 48 -11.62 4.14 5.48
C ASP A 48 -10.66 4.04 6.69
N ILE A 49 -10.08 2.86 6.96
CA ILE A 49 -9.02 2.70 7.97
C ILE A 49 -7.80 3.53 7.55
N PHE A 50 -7.52 3.52 6.25
CA PHE A 50 -6.59 4.44 5.64
C PHE A 50 -7.35 5.72 5.32
N SER A 51 -7.42 6.64 6.29
CA SER A 51 -8.01 7.96 6.05
C SER A 51 -7.45 8.58 4.77
N ASN A 52 -8.27 9.31 4.02
CA ASN A 52 -7.82 9.97 2.78
C ASN A 52 -6.55 10.82 3.01
N ASP A 53 -6.39 11.44 4.19
CA ASP A 53 -5.19 12.18 4.56
C ASP A 53 -3.94 11.29 4.70
N LEU A 54 -4.08 10.12 5.35
CA LEU A 54 -3.00 9.13 5.42
C LEU A 54 -2.64 8.58 4.03
N LEU A 55 -3.63 8.30 3.19
CA LEU A 55 -3.40 7.83 1.81
C LEU A 55 -2.70 8.90 0.97
N VAL A 56 -3.10 10.16 1.09
CA VAL A 56 -2.46 11.29 0.41
C VAL A 56 -1.02 11.45 0.89
N LYS A 57 -0.78 11.47 2.21
CA LYS A 57 0.58 11.57 2.77
C LYS A 57 1.46 10.38 2.35
N TRP A 58 0.92 9.17 2.40
CA TRP A 58 1.62 7.96 1.96
C TRP A 58 1.96 8.03 0.47
N ASN A 59 1.01 8.45 -0.36
CA ASN A 59 1.22 8.66 -1.79
C ASN A 59 2.30 9.72 -2.06
N THR A 60 2.25 10.85 -1.36
CA THR A 60 3.28 11.91 -1.47
C THR A 60 4.66 11.39 -1.04
N ILE A 61 4.76 10.70 0.09
CA ILE A 61 6.05 10.18 0.56
C ILE A 61 6.62 9.17 -0.44
N VAL A 62 5.83 8.18 -0.82
CA VAL A 62 6.32 7.03 -1.59
C VAL A 62 6.48 7.34 -3.07
N ASN A 63 5.53 8.07 -3.67
CA ASN A 63 5.54 8.32 -5.12
C ASN A 63 6.17 9.65 -5.50
N HIS A 64 6.46 10.53 -4.54
CA HIS A 64 7.09 11.83 -4.82
C HIS A 64 8.38 12.02 -4.04
N ASN A 65 8.33 12.03 -2.70
CA ASN A 65 9.49 12.40 -1.89
C ASN A 65 10.62 11.38 -2.03
N VAL A 66 10.33 10.08 -1.91
CA VAL A 66 11.35 9.02 -1.99
C VAL A 66 12.03 9.00 -3.36
N PRO A 67 11.31 8.98 -4.51
CA PRO A 67 11.93 9.10 -5.83
C PRO A 67 12.78 10.36 -5.98
N MET A 68 12.29 11.52 -5.54
CA MET A 68 13.02 12.78 -5.63
C MET A 68 14.32 12.77 -4.79
N HIS A 69 14.30 12.18 -3.59
CA HIS A 69 15.50 12.06 -2.77
C HIS A 69 16.52 11.09 -3.39
N LEU A 70 16.05 9.98 -3.98
CA LEU A 70 16.91 9.02 -4.67
C LEU A 70 17.57 9.62 -5.92
N GLU A 71 16.82 10.41 -6.69
CA GLU A 71 17.35 11.16 -7.84
C GLU A 71 18.41 12.18 -7.37
N THR A 72 18.11 12.93 -6.32
CA THR A 72 19.06 13.89 -5.72
C THR A 72 20.34 13.20 -5.25
N LEU A 73 20.24 12.04 -4.59
CA LEU A 73 21.39 11.24 -4.17
C LEU A 73 22.23 10.78 -5.36
N THR A 74 21.58 10.35 -6.44
CA THR A 74 22.25 9.90 -7.67
C THR A 74 23.02 11.04 -8.34
N LEU A 75 22.43 12.24 -8.39
CA LEU A 75 23.09 13.45 -8.88
C LEU A 75 24.30 13.82 -8.03
N LYS A 76 24.14 13.90 -6.70
CA LYS A 76 25.24 14.22 -5.78
C LYS A 76 26.39 13.22 -5.86
N LEU A 77 26.10 11.93 -6.00
CA LEU A 77 27.12 10.90 -6.20
C LEU A 77 27.90 11.13 -7.50
N SER A 78 27.19 11.46 -8.58
CA SER A 78 27.81 11.75 -9.88
C SER A 78 28.71 12.99 -9.81
N GLU A 79 28.23 14.08 -9.20
CA GLU A 79 29.02 15.31 -9.00
C GLU A 79 30.26 15.08 -8.13
N ASN A 80 30.14 14.31 -7.05
CA ASN A 80 31.28 13.98 -6.21
C ASN A 80 32.32 13.15 -6.97
N PHE A 81 31.87 12.26 -7.85
CA PHE A 81 32.76 11.48 -8.69
C PHE A 81 33.53 12.40 -9.66
N ASP A 82 32.84 13.27 -10.37
CA ASP A 82 33.44 14.26 -11.30
C ASP A 82 34.43 15.18 -10.59
N ASN A 83 34.07 15.66 -9.39
CA ASN A 83 34.94 16.51 -8.58
C ASN A 83 36.19 15.77 -8.10
N THR A 84 36.05 14.50 -7.74
CA THR A 84 37.18 13.64 -7.34
C THR A 84 38.10 13.40 -8.53
N LEU A 85 37.53 13.13 -9.71
CA LEU A 85 38.30 12.96 -10.95
C LEU A 85 39.11 14.22 -11.27
N LYS A 86 38.48 15.40 -11.24
CA LYS A 86 39.17 16.67 -11.46
C LYS A 86 40.35 16.86 -10.51
N LYS A 87 40.18 16.52 -9.23
CA LYS A 87 41.27 16.59 -8.23
C LYS A 87 42.41 15.63 -8.55
N ILE A 88 42.10 14.42 -9.03
CA ILE A 88 43.11 13.42 -9.44
C ILE A 88 43.88 13.93 -10.66
N CYS A 89 43.18 14.40 -11.71
CA CYS A 89 43.81 14.96 -12.90
C CYS A 89 44.70 16.16 -12.56
N ASN A 90 44.26 17.07 -11.69
CA ASN A 90 45.05 18.24 -11.29
C ASN A 90 46.36 17.88 -10.57
N ARG A 91 46.42 16.73 -9.89
CA ARG A 91 47.62 16.24 -9.19
C ARG A 91 48.50 15.35 -10.07
N ALA A 92 47.95 14.81 -11.15
CA ALA A 92 48.62 13.89 -12.04
C ALA A 92 49.48 14.61 -13.09
N PRO A 93 50.61 14.02 -13.52
CA PRO A 93 51.34 14.49 -14.70
C PRO A 93 50.45 14.53 -15.94
N LYS A 94 50.58 15.58 -16.76
CA LYS A 94 49.79 15.75 -18.00
C LYS A 94 49.88 14.57 -18.97
N SER A 95 51.01 13.85 -18.96
CA SER A 95 51.24 12.66 -19.80
C SER A 95 50.27 11.52 -19.53
N ILE A 96 49.70 11.43 -18.32
CA ILE A 96 48.77 10.35 -17.93
C ILE A 96 47.31 10.81 -17.84
N HIS A 97 47.00 12.09 -18.10
CA HIS A 97 45.63 12.62 -18.05
C HIS A 97 44.67 11.84 -18.95
N SER A 98 45.09 11.52 -20.17
CA SER A 98 44.29 10.75 -21.12
C SER A 98 43.92 9.36 -20.58
N GLN A 99 44.85 8.67 -19.91
CA GLN A 99 44.58 7.36 -19.30
C GLN A 99 43.64 7.46 -18.09
N ILE A 100 43.79 8.51 -17.28
CA ILE A 100 42.91 8.77 -16.12
C ILE A 100 41.48 9.03 -16.60
N THR A 101 41.29 9.90 -17.60
CA THR A 101 39.96 10.17 -18.18
C THR A 101 39.34 8.91 -18.75
N LYS A 102 40.07 8.13 -19.55
CA LYS A 102 39.56 6.89 -20.16
C LYS A 102 39.13 5.84 -19.13
N SER A 103 39.90 5.72 -18.04
CA SER A 103 39.58 4.80 -16.94
C SER A 103 38.36 5.29 -16.16
N SER A 104 38.22 6.60 -16.00
CA SER A 104 37.05 7.21 -15.37
C SER A 104 35.78 7.03 -16.19
N ASP A 105 35.86 7.22 -17.51
CA ASP A 105 34.72 7.00 -18.40
C ASP A 105 34.23 5.55 -18.32
N LEU A 106 35.17 4.59 -18.27
CA LEU A 106 34.85 3.18 -18.05
C LEU A 106 34.13 2.96 -16.71
N ILE A 107 34.61 3.59 -15.64
CA ILE A 107 33.98 3.50 -14.32
C ILE A 107 32.58 4.14 -14.34
N GLN A 108 32.41 5.34 -14.90
CA GLN A 108 31.11 6.00 -15.02
C GLN A 108 30.11 5.20 -15.86
N ASN A 109 30.57 4.63 -16.98
CA ASN A 109 29.76 3.77 -17.84
C ASN A 109 29.34 2.47 -17.14
N THR A 110 30.00 2.07 -16.06
CA THR A 110 29.66 0.88 -15.27
C THR A 110 28.78 1.24 -14.06
N ILE A 111 29.14 2.31 -13.35
CA ILE A 111 28.47 2.74 -12.12
C ILE A 111 27.09 3.34 -12.42
N LYS A 112 26.96 4.17 -13.47
CA LYS A 112 25.70 4.85 -13.77
C LYS A 112 24.56 3.87 -14.12
N PRO A 113 24.77 2.85 -14.97
CA PRO A 113 23.76 1.80 -15.17
C PRO A 113 23.47 0.98 -13.91
N SER A 114 24.49 0.71 -13.08
CA SER A 114 24.32 -0.03 -11.83
C SER A 114 23.46 0.73 -10.81
N LEU A 115 23.69 2.05 -10.66
CA LEU A 115 22.86 2.94 -9.85
C LEU A 115 21.43 3.00 -10.37
N ASN A 116 21.23 3.15 -11.69
CA ASN A 116 19.90 3.14 -12.29
C ASN A 116 19.16 1.81 -12.07
N THR A 117 19.89 0.69 -12.14
CA THR A 117 19.34 -0.66 -11.88
C THR A 117 18.92 -0.81 -10.42
N ALA A 118 19.78 -0.40 -9.48
CA ALA A 118 19.46 -0.38 -8.06
C ALA A 118 18.25 0.53 -7.75
N HIS A 119 18.20 1.71 -8.36
CA HIS A 119 17.09 2.65 -8.25
C HIS A 119 15.76 2.02 -8.71
N ARG A 120 15.76 1.41 -9.90
CA ARG A 120 14.57 0.71 -10.42
C ARG A 120 14.17 -0.46 -9.53
N GLY A 121 15.13 -1.27 -9.07
CA GLY A 121 14.88 -2.42 -8.19
C GLY A 121 14.25 -2.00 -6.86
N TYR A 122 14.70 -0.89 -6.28
CA TYR A 122 14.11 -0.31 -5.08
C TYR A 122 12.66 0.14 -5.31
N LEU A 123 12.38 0.88 -6.39
CA LEU A 123 11.02 1.32 -6.72
C LEU A 123 10.07 0.14 -6.95
N THR A 124 10.54 -0.92 -7.61
CA THR A 124 9.76 -2.16 -7.79
C THR A 124 9.48 -2.84 -6.45
N SER A 125 10.48 -2.95 -5.58
CA SER A 125 10.30 -3.58 -4.26
C SER A 125 9.31 -2.80 -3.39
N LEU A 126 9.38 -1.47 -3.44
CA LEU A 126 8.47 -0.58 -2.73
C LEU A 126 7.02 -0.75 -3.21
N SER A 127 6.81 -0.81 -4.52
CA SER A 127 5.49 -1.07 -5.12
C SER A 127 4.92 -2.43 -4.69
N THR A 128 5.74 -3.48 -4.68
CA THR A 128 5.34 -4.81 -4.19
C THR A 128 4.92 -4.76 -2.72
N ALA A 129 5.75 -4.16 -1.85
CA ALA A 129 5.46 -4.03 -0.43
C ALA A 129 4.16 -3.25 -0.15
N GLN A 130 3.87 -2.20 -0.93
CA GLN A 130 2.62 -1.45 -0.83
C GLN A 130 1.39 -2.30 -1.16
N ARG A 131 1.49 -3.13 -2.21
CA ARG A 131 0.42 -4.04 -2.60
C ARG A 131 0.20 -5.12 -1.53
N ASP A 132 1.28 -5.68 -1.01
CA ASP A 132 1.24 -6.75 -0.02
C ASP A 132 0.67 -6.25 1.31
N PHE A 133 1.04 -5.06 1.76
CA PHE A 133 0.48 -4.43 2.95
C PHE A 133 -1.04 -4.23 2.85
N SER A 134 -1.52 -3.75 1.70
CA SER A 134 -2.96 -3.56 1.46
C SER A 134 -3.71 -4.89 1.51
N SER A 135 -3.12 -5.96 0.96
CA SER A 135 -3.68 -7.30 1.02
C SER A 135 -3.67 -7.87 2.44
N ALA A 136 -2.58 -7.67 3.19
CA ALA A 136 -2.41 -8.19 4.54
C ALA A 136 -3.44 -7.61 5.52
N VAL A 137 -3.68 -6.29 5.47
CA VAL A 137 -4.70 -5.66 6.33
C VAL A 137 -6.10 -6.20 6.03
N ARG A 138 -6.41 -6.44 4.75
CA ARG A 138 -7.69 -7.05 4.36
C ARG A 138 -7.81 -8.48 4.91
N SER A 139 -6.78 -9.30 4.74
CA SER A 139 -6.77 -10.68 5.25
C SER A 139 -6.89 -10.75 6.77
N GLN A 140 -6.24 -9.84 7.48
CA GLN A 140 -6.33 -9.79 8.94
C GLN A 140 -7.73 -9.37 9.41
N PHE A 141 -8.36 -8.40 8.76
CA PHE A 141 -9.76 -8.05 9.04
C PHE A 141 -10.73 -9.20 8.77
N GLN A 142 -10.49 -9.96 7.70
CA GLN A 142 -11.31 -11.14 7.38
C GLN A 142 -11.18 -12.22 8.47
N ALA A 143 -9.96 -12.47 8.96
CA ALA A 143 -9.71 -13.44 10.03
C ALA A 143 -10.39 -13.03 11.35
N GLU A 144 -10.31 -11.76 11.74
CA GLU A 144 -10.97 -11.24 12.95
C GLU A 144 -12.50 -11.32 12.88
N LEU A 145 -13.07 -11.34 11.66
CA LEU A 145 -14.51 -11.44 11.43
C LEU A 145 -14.99 -12.85 11.10
N GLU A 146 -14.09 -13.85 11.06
CA GLU A 146 -14.39 -15.21 10.62
C GLU A 146 -15.53 -15.85 11.41
N ASP A 147 -15.45 -15.82 12.74
CA ASP A 147 -16.51 -16.31 13.62
C ASP A 147 -17.86 -15.61 13.37
N HIS A 148 -17.82 -14.33 13.01
CA HIS A 148 -19.03 -13.57 12.71
C HIS A 148 -19.63 -14.00 11.37
N TYR A 149 -18.81 -14.20 10.34
CA TYR A 149 -19.25 -14.73 9.05
C TYR A 149 -19.86 -16.12 9.21
N ASP A 150 -19.22 -16.99 9.97
CA ASP A 150 -19.67 -18.35 10.25
C ASP A 150 -20.98 -18.39 11.03
N LYS A 151 -21.14 -17.50 12.01
CA LYS A 151 -22.40 -17.37 12.75
C LYS A 151 -23.55 -16.95 11.83
N VAL A 152 -23.34 -15.87 11.06
CA VAL A 152 -24.39 -15.26 10.23
C VAL A 152 -24.74 -16.13 9.02
N SER A 153 -23.76 -16.85 8.46
CA SER A 153 -23.96 -17.74 7.31
C SER A 153 -24.88 -18.93 7.58
N LYS A 154 -24.97 -19.34 8.86
CA LYS A 154 -25.83 -20.43 9.36
C LYS A 154 -27.26 -19.98 9.68
N GLU A 155 -27.53 -18.68 9.71
CA GLU A 155 -28.86 -18.14 10.01
C GLU A 155 -29.82 -18.21 8.81
N HIS A 156 -31.06 -18.64 9.07
CA HIS A 156 -32.11 -18.81 8.07
C HIS A 156 -33.46 -18.29 8.61
N GLY A 157 -34.31 -17.73 7.73
CA GLY A 157 -35.70 -17.36 8.05
C GLY A 157 -36.08 -15.92 7.67
N SER A 158 -37.37 -15.69 7.43
CA SER A 158 -37.90 -14.36 7.10
C SER A 158 -37.71 -13.39 8.27
N GLY A 159 -37.22 -12.17 7.99
CA GLY A 159 -37.00 -11.11 8.99
C GLY A 159 -35.73 -11.21 9.84
N MET A 160 -34.82 -12.14 9.55
CA MET A 160 -33.60 -12.35 10.36
C MET A 160 -32.64 -11.16 10.39
N PHE A 161 -32.45 -10.47 9.26
CA PHE A 161 -31.58 -9.29 9.20
C PHE A 161 -32.02 -8.20 10.21
N GLY A 162 -33.33 -7.98 10.35
CA GLY A 162 -33.89 -7.06 11.34
C GLY A 162 -33.61 -7.50 12.79
N ARG A 163 -33.73 -8.80 13.09
CA ARG A 163 -33.43 -9.36 14.41
C ARG A 163 -31.94 -9.25 14.78
N MET A 164 -31.04 -9.49 13.83
CA MET A 164 -29.60 -9.28 13.99
C MET A 164 -29.25 -7.82 14.26
N LYS A 165 -29.86 -6.90 13.51
CA LYS A 165 -29.67 -5.45 13.72
C LYS A 165 -30.05 -5.05 15.15
N VAL A 166 -31.17 -5.57 15.66
CA VAL A 166 -31.64 -5.33 17.04
C VAL A 166 -30.67 -5.93 18.07
N GLN A 167 -30.22 -7.19 17.90
CA GLN A 167 -29.27 -7.81 18.82
C GLN A 167 -27.91 -7.08 18.87
N ASN A 168 -27.39 -6.64 17.72
CA ASN A 168 -26.14 -5.90 17.66
C ASN A 168 -26.25 -4.50 18.29
N MET A 169 -27.42 -3.87 18.27
CA MET A 169 -27.66 -2.63 19.02
C MET A 169 -27.76 -2.87 20.53
N GLN A 170 -28.29 -4.02 20.97
CA GLN A 170 -28.41 -4.34 22.41
C GLN A 170 -27.07 -4.68 23.06
N ARG A 171 -26.13 -5.32 22.35
CA ARG A 171 -24.76 -5.60 22.82
C ARG A 171 -23.87 -4.36 23.00
N ARG A 172 -24.35 -3.18 22.60
CA ARG A 172 -23.63 -1.89 22.71
C ARG A 172 -24.00 -1.09 23.97
N LYS A 173 -24.94 -1.58 24.79
CA LYS A 173 -25.18 -1.10 26.16
C LYS A 173 -24.34 -1.90 27.14
#